data_AF-A0A528N7S7-F1
#
_entry.id   AF-A0A528N7S7-F1
#
_cell.length_a   1.000
_cell.length_b   1.000
_cell.length_c   1.000
_cell.angle_alpha   90.00
_cell.angle_beta   90.00
_cell.angle_gamma   90.00
#
_symmetry.space_group_name_H-M   'P 1'
#
loop_
_entity.id
_entity.type
_entity.pdbx_description
1 polymer ?
#
loop_
_entity_poly.entity_id
_entity_poly.type
_entity_poly.pdbx_seq_one_letter_code
_entity_poly.pdbx_strand_id
1 'polypeptide(L)'
;MFFDATAGFPESRRRSLVERITRHAEPYLYTAPALILIVTIMLAPLVLGLSYAFRDVHLLNPFSGGYVGLDHFRTLYDDDNFYRALRNTLWWTGASVLLQFVFGM
;
A
#
# COMPACT_ATOMS: atom_id res chain seq x y z
N MET A 1 45.57 -25.40 53.70
CA MET A 1 45.60 -23.91 53.69
C MET A 1 46.55 -23.56 52.55
N PHE A 2 46.18 -23.06 51.38
CA PHE A 2 45.25 -21.99 51.03
C PHE A 2 44.82 -22.22 49.55
N PHE A 3 43.52 -22.36 49.31
CA PHE A 3 42.66 -21.41 48.60
C PHE A 3 42.60 -21.64 47.07
N ASP A 4 41.57 -22.41 46.72
CA ASP A 4 40.83 -22.42 45.46
C ASP A 4 40.57 -20.98 44.97
N ALA A 5 41.02 -20.63 43.76
CA ALA A 5 40.66 -19.39 43.08
C ALA A 5 41.01 -19.39 41.58
N THR A 6 40.62 -20.42 40.82
CA THR A 6 40.32 -20.18 39.40
C THR A 6 38.90 -19.64 39.32
N ALA A 7 38.73 -18.39 39.73
CA ALA A 7 37.50 -17.66 39.51
C ALA A 7 37.30 -17.55 37.99
N GLY A 8 36.48 -18.45 37.44
CA GLY A 8 36.01 -18.35 36.07
C GLY A 8 35.34 -16.99 35.90
N PHE A 9 35.94 -16.11 35.10
CA PHE A 9 35.30 -14.89 34.70
C PHE A 9 33.96 -15.27 34.04
N PRO A 10 32.81 -14.76 34.50
CA PRO A 10 31.59 -14.93 33.75
C PRO A 10 31.82 -14.18 32.45
N GLU A 11 32.05 -14.90 31.35
CA GLU A 11 31.94 -14.33 30.01
C GLU A 11 30.50 -13.83 29.89
N SER A 12 30.30 -12.55 30.25
CA SER A 12 29.06 -11.85 30.05
C SER A 12 28.86 -11.82 28.56
N ARG A 13 28.12 -12.82 28.07
CA ARG A 13 27.68 -12.98 26.69
C ARG A 13 26.93 -11.71 26.34
N ARG A 14 27.65 -10.70 25.83
CA ARG A 14 27.12 -9.52 25.17
C ARG A 14 26.40 -10.06 23.95
N ARG A 15 25.17 -10.54 24.14
CA ARG A 15 24.23 -10.79 23.06
C ARG A 15 24.13 -9.46 22.33
N SER A 16 24.76 -9.41 21.16
CA SER A 16 24.87 -8.17 20.41
C SER A 16 23.44 -7.74 20.07
N LEU A 17 23.18 -6.44 20.05
CA LEU A 17 21.87 -5.93 19.62
C LEU A 17 21.51 -6.45 18.22
N VAL A 18 22.53 -6.73 17.40
CA VAL A 18 22.41 -7.39 16.10
C VAL A 18 21.78 -8.78 16.23
N GLU A 19 22.19 -9.60 17.20
CA GLU A 19 21.64 -10.95 17.43
C GLU A 19 20.17 -10.93 17.91
N ARG A 20 19.77 -9.85 18.61
CA ARG A 20 18.38 -9.62 18.97
C ARG A 20 17.54 -9.19 17.76
N ILE A 21 18.08 -8.32 16.90
CA ILE A 21 17.41 -7.81 15.71
C ILE A 21 17.28 -8.92 14.66
N THR A 22 18.33 -9.70 14.41
CA THR A 22 18.29 -10.80 13.43
C THR A 22 17.28 -11.88 13.81
N ARG A 23 17.21 -12.25 15.10
CA ARG A 23 16.24 -13.25 15.59
C ARG A 23 14.78 -12.76 15.49
N HIS A 24 14.53 -11.45 15.52
CA HIS A 24 13.20 -10.88 15.27
C HIS A 24 12.94 -10.61 13.78
N ALA A 25 13.98 -10.50 12.95
CA ALA A 25 13.90 -10.25 11.51
C ALA A 25 13.72 -11.53 10.68
N GLU A 26 14.11 -12.70 11.20
CA GLU A 26 13.92 -14.02 10.57
C GLU A 26 12.53 -14.23 9.93
N PRO A 27 11.40 -14.04 10.66
CA PRO A 27 10.06 -14.22 10.08
C PRO A 27 9.71 -13.19 8.99
N TYR A 28 10.23 -11.95 9.09
CA TYR A 28 10.00 -10.93 8.08
C TYR A 28 10.80 -11.19 6.81
N LEU A 29 12.01 -11.75 6.92
CA LEU A 29 12.83 -12.15 5.78
C LEU A 29 12.17 -13.24 4.94
N TYR A 30 11.50 -14.22 5.56
CA TYR A 30 10.75 -15.25 4.83
C TYR A 30 9.51 -14.69 4.13
N THR A 31 8.88 -13.67 4.71
CA THR A 31 7.66 -13.05 4.16
C THR A 31 7.97 -11.94 3.15
N ALA A 32 9.16 -11.36 3.22
CA ALA A 32 9.63 -10.25 2.37
C ALA A 32 9.42 -10.49 0.86
N PRO A 33 9.83 -11.62 0.24
CA PRO A 33 9.64 -11.80 -1.20
C PRO A 33 8.16 -11.82 -1.60
N ALA A 34 7.28 -12.42 -0.78
CA ALA A 34 5.85 -12.41 -1.03
C ALA A 34 5.26 -11.01 -0.88
N LEU A 35 5.63 -10.26 0.16
CA LEU A 35 5.19 -8.88 0.35
C LEU A 35 5.66 -7.95 -0.76
N ILE A 36 6.93 -8.06 -1.16
CA ILE A 36 7.48 -7.27 -2.28
C ILE A 36 6.69 -7.55 -3.55
N LEU A 37 6.39 -8.82 -3.83
CA LEU A 37 5.61 -9.20 -5.00
C LEU A 37 4.19 -8.62 -4.96
N ILE A 38 3.48 -8.80 -3.84
CA ILE A 38 2.12 -8.26 -3.64
C ILE A 38 2.11 -6.75 -3.80
N VAL A 39 3.00 -6.05 -3.08
CA VAL A 39 3.11 -4.59 -3.11
C VAL A 39 3.45 -4.12 -4.51
N THR A 40 4.39 -4.76 -5.21
CA THR A 40 4.76 -4.37 -6.57
C THR A 40 3.59 -4.54 -7.53
N ILE A 41 2.92 -5.69 -7.49
CA ILE A 41 1.76 -5.97 -8.37
C ILE A 41 0.58 -5.06 -8.06
N MET A 42 0.39 -4.63 -6.81
CA MET A 42 -0.68 -3.69 -6.46
C MET A 42 -0.32 -2.24 -6.77
N LEU A 43 0.88 -1.80 -6.40
CA LEU A 43 1.29 -0.40 -6.52
C LEU A 43 1.67 -0.03 -7.96
N ALA A 44 2.27 -0.93 -8.74
CA ALA A 44 2.64 -0.63 -10.12
C ALA A 44 1.44 -0.19 -10.98
N PRO A 45 0.33 -0.96 -11.08
CA PRO A 45 -0.84 -0.53 -11.84
C PRO A 45 -1.55 0.67 -11.21
N LEU A 46 -1.52 0.81 -9.87
CA LEU A 46 -2.07 1.98 -9.19
C LEU A 46 -1.33 3.26 -9.61
N VAL A 47 0.00 3.24 -9.58
CA VAL A 47 0.83 4.38 -9.99
C VAL A 47 0.64 4.69 -11.47
N LEU A 48 0.62 3.66 -12.32
CA LEU A 48 0.37 3.84 -13.76
C LEU A 48 -1.02 4.43 -14.02
N GLY A 49 -2.07 3.87 -13.43
CA GLY A 49 -3.43 4.37 -13.56
C GLY A 49 -3.60 5.80 -13.03
N LEU A 50 -2.97 6.12 -11.90
CA LEU A 50 -2.97 7.48 -11.37
C LEU A 50 -2.22 8.44 -12.31
N SER A 51 -1.12 8.01 -12.92
CA SER A 51 -0.38 8.83 -13.89
C SER A 51 -1.22 9.16 -15.13
N TYR A 52 -2.14 8.27 -15.53
CA TYR A 52 -3.04 8.51 -16.66
C TYR A 52 -4.08 9.59 -16.37
N ALA A 53 -4.41 9.85 -15.10
CA ALA A 53 -5.29 10.97 -14.76
C ALA A 53 -4.70 12.32 -15.20
N PHE A 54 -3.37 12.44 -15.29
CA PHE A 54 -2.64 13.66 -15.64
C PHE A 54 -2.00 13.62 -17.03
N ARG A 55 -2.20 12.56 -17.80
CA ARG A 55 -1.62 12.37 -19.14
C ARG A 55 -2.72 12.06 -20.13
N ASP A 56 -2.64 12.67 -21.31
CA ASP A 56 -3.47 12.26 -22.43
C ASP A 56 -2.91 10.94 -22.95
N VAL A 57 -3.68 9.85 -22.86
CA VAL A 57 -3.25 8.51 -23.29
C VAL A 57 -4.31 7.96 -24.24
N HIS A 58 -3.99 7.92 -25.52
CA HIS A 58 -4.88 7.39 -26.56
C HIS A 58 -4.70 5.88 -26.70
N LEU A 59 -5.80 5.12 -26.59
CA LEU A 59 -5.77 3.65 -26.74
C LEU A 59 -5.23 3.19 -28.09
N LEU A 60 -5.47 3.99 -29.15
CA LEU A 60 -5.02 3.70 -30.51
C LEU A 60 -3.60 4.21 -30.81
N ASN A 61 -3.06 5.10 -29.98
CA ASN A 61 -1.71 5.62 -30.13
C ASN A 61 -1.09 6.02 -28.77
N PRO A 62 -0.60 5.05 -27.98
CA PRO A 62 -0.16 5.27 -26.60
C PRO A 62 1.01 6.24 -26.45
N PHE A 63 1.74 6.51 -27.54
CA PHE A 63 2.93 7.37 -27.55
C PHE A 63 2.65 8.80 -28.03
N SER A 64 1.43 9.11 -28.45
CA SER A 64 1.09 10.43 -29.01
C SER A 64 0.66 11.47 -27.99
N GLY A 65 0.19 11.04 -26.82
CA GLY A 65 -0.33 11.94 -25.82
C GLY A 65 0.70 12.32 -24.74
N GLY A 66 0.64 13.58 -24.32
CA GLY A 66 1.58 14.20 -23.41
C GLY A 66 1.03 14.39 -22.00
N TYR A 67 1.81 15.05 -21.13
CA TYR A 67 1.34 15.47 -19.81
C TYR A 67 0.39 16.67 -19.95
N VAL A 68 -0.86 16.50 -19.51
CA VAL A 68 -1.93 17.52 -19.58
C VAL A 68 -2.28 18.12 -18.21
N GLY A 69 -1.58 17.70 -17.15
CA GLY A 69 -1.80 18.24 -15.80
C GLY A 69 -3.22 17.98 -15.30
N LEU A 70 -3.96 19.04 -15.00
CA LEU A 70 -5.30 18.95 -14.38
C LEU A 70 -6.46 19.09 -15.36
N ASP A 71 -6.21 19.08 -16.67
CA ASP A 71 -7.24 19.39 -17.66
C ASP A 71 -8.40 18.39 -17.63
N HIS A 72 -8.14 17.09 -17.48
CA HIS A 72 -9.19 16.08 -17.30
C HIS A 72 -10.09 16.38 -16.08
N PHE A 73 -9.52 16.87 -14.98
CA PHE A 73 -10.27 17.20 -13.77
C PHE A 73 -11.15 18.43 -13.97
N ARG A 74 -10.67 19.44 -14.71
CA ARG A 74 -11.48 20.63 -15.06
C ARG A 74 -12.67 20.24 -15.94
N THR A 75 -12.43 19.41 -16.95
CA THR A 75 -13.50 18.89 -17.82
C THR A 75 -14.56 18.12 -17.03
N LEU A 76 -14.16 17.27 -16.08
CA LEU A 76 -15.10 16.54 -15.22
C LEU A 76 -15.84 17.45 -14.24
N TYR A 77 -15.19 18.51 -13.75
CA TYR A 77 -15.79 19.47 -12.83
C TYR A 77 -16.92 20.27 -13.48
N ASP A 78 -16.84 20.54 -14.78
CA ASP A 78 -17.90 21.25 -15.52
C ASP A 78 -18.94 20.29 -16.15
N ASP A 79 -18.83 18.98 -15.94
CA ASP A 79 -19.74 17.97 -16.53
C ASP A 79 -20.92 17.63 -15.61
N ASP A 80 -22.11 18.09 -16.00
CA ASP A 80 -23.37 17.75 -15.32
C ASP A 80 -23.63 16.24 -15.24
N ASN A 81 -23.22 15.46 -16.25
CA ASN A 81 -23.43 14.02 -16.27
C ASN A 81 -22.55 13.32 -15.23
N PHE A 82 -21.33 13.82 -15.01
CA PHE A 82 -20.46 13.34 -13.94
C PHE A 82 -21.16 13.46 -12.57
N TYR A 83 -21.74 14.62 -12.24
CA TYR A 83 -22.45 14.79 -10.96
C TYR A 83 -23.76 14.00 -10.87
N ARG A 84 -24.45 13.78 -11.98
CA ARG A 84 -25.63 12.89 -12.00
C ARG A 84 -25.21 11.45 -11.69
N ALA A 85 -24.18 10.95 -12.36
CA ALA A 85 -23.63 9.61 -12.11
C ALA A 85 -23.13 9.47 -10.66
N LEU A 86 -22.36 10.44 -10.16
CA LEU A 86 -21.83 10.45 -8.80
C LEU A 86 -22.95 10.39 -7.75
N ARG A 87 -24.00 11.21 -7.89
CA ARG A 87 -25.17 11.17 -7.00
C ARG A 87 -25.90 9.85 -7.05
N ASN A 88 -26.09 9.28 -8.25
CA ASN A 88 -26.74 7.98 -8.40
C ASN A 88 -25.95 6.88 -7.70
N THR A 89 -24.61 6.85 -7.85
CA THR A 89 -23.75 5.87 -7.17
C THR A 89 -23.79 6.04 -5.66
N LEU A 90 -23.67 7.27 -5.15
CA LEU A 90 -23.71 7.54 -3.71
C LEU A 90 -25.07 7.16 -3.11
N TRP A 91 -26.17 7.50 -3.79
CA TRP A 91 -27.50 7.10 -3.38
C TRP A 91 -27.64 5.58 -3.33
N TRP A 92 -27.21 4.88 -4.37
CA TRP A 92 -27.27 3.41 -4.44
C TRP A 92 -26.43 2.75 -3.35
N THR A 93 -25.17 3.16 -3.19
CA THR A 93 -24.26 2.61 -2.18
C THR A 93 -24.80 2.91 -0.78
N GLY A 94 -25.22 4.14 -0.51
CA GLY A 94 -25.78 4.52 0.79
C GLY A 94 -27.05 3.74 1.12
N ALA A 95 -27.99 3.63 0.19
CA ALA A 95 -29.19 2.84 0.36
C ALA A 95 -28.85 1.35 0.57
N SER A 96 -27.92 0.79 -0.19
CA SER A 96 -27.50 -0.61 -0.06
C SER A 96 -26.89 -0.88 1.31
N VAL A 97 -25.97 -0.03 1.76
CA VAL A 97 -25.33 -0.16 3.07
C VAL A 97 -26.36 -0.01 4.19
N LEU A 98 -27.25 0.99 4.10
CA LEU A 98 -28.30 1.19 5.10
C LEU A 98 -29.24 -0.03 5.19
N LEU A 99 -29.68 -0.56 4.06
CA LEU A 99 -30.49 -1.78 4.03
C LEU A 99 -29.71 -2.98 4.61
N GLN A 100 -28.43 -3.14 4.27
CA GLN A 100 -27.58 -4.20 4.86
C GLN A 100 -27.47 -4.08 6.38
N PHE A 101 -27.37 -2.86 6.93
CA PHE A 101 -27.34 -2.67 8.38
C PHE A 101 -28.70 -2.96 9.04
N VAL A 102 -29.80 -2.61 8.39
CA VAL A 102 -31.16 -2.81 8.93
C VAL A 102 -31.61 -4.27 8.84
N PHE A 103 -31.24 -4.97 7.77
CA PHE A 103 -31.68 -6.35 7.51
C PHE A 103 -30.61 -7.42 7.77
N GLY A 104 -29.33 -7.04 7.79
CA GLY A 104 -28.20 -7.96 7.93
C GLY A 104 -27.59 -8.04 9.34
N MET A 105 -27.95 -7.12 10.24
CA MET A 105 -27.85 -7.34 11.70
C MET A 105 -29.14 -7.98 12.20
#